data_AF-A0A4Q5XL33-F1
#
_entry.id   AF-A0A4Q5XL33-F1
#
_cell.length_a   1.000
_cell.length_b   1.000
_cell.length_c   1.000
_cell.angle_alpha   90.00
_cell.angle_beta   90.00
_cell.angle_gamma   90.00
#
_symmetry.space_group_name_H-M   'P 1'
#
loop_
_entity.id
_entity.type
_entity.pdbx_description
1 polymer ?
#
loop_
_entity_poly.entity_id
_entity_poly.type
_entity_poly.pdbx_seq_one_letter_code
_entity_poly.pdbx_strand_id
1 'polypeptide(L)'
;MVSCPRCGANIDRSARACPYCQTETPYGREQAERQAAYQQHTAHTEQAQRAHERNLRQQALAKKAQHAMIWSLAATFTCCFPAAIVGLVMGLNVKGAAKRENIVAPGTSTVAVVFGCLSFALFGLGVAMYIHDSRQTESRIAVLKAQVDAAPAAERLEQPLACALTELELLKEGYAGTSGLNISGFECAGRVDQDGDRARLQDVRFRSSSSARHTVAACLARGARWSVKELRADGTCAVGAAAPSAAPSAPAP
;
A
#
# COMPACT_ATOMS: atom_id res chain seq x y z
N MET A 1 -33.60 63.70 -49.51
CA MET A 1 -34.31 62.80 -50.44
C MET A 1 -33.31 62.24 -51.45
N VAL A 2 -33.56 61.04 -51.95
CA VAL A 2 -32.79 60.39 -53.03
C VAL A 2 -33.79 59.80 -54.01
N SER A 3 -33.51 59.78 -55.31
CA SER A 3 -34.39 59.14 -56.30
C SER A 3 -34.13 57.63 -56.36
N CYS A 4 -35.19 56.83 -56.42
CA CYS A 4 -35.08 55.37 -56.52
C CYS A 4 -34.44 54.99 -57.87
N PRO A 5 -33.39 54.14 -57.88
CA PRO A 5 -32.67 53.80 -59.11
C PRO A 5 -33.50 52.98 -60.11
N ARG A 6 -34.63 52.39 -59.69
CA ARG A 6 -35.46 51.52 -60.53
C ARG A 6 -36.71 52.19 -61.09
N CYS A 7 -37.39 53.00 -60.29
CA CYS A 7 -38.66 53.66 -60.70
C CYS A 7 -38.61 55.19 -60.69
N GLY A 8 -37.49 55.81 -60.28
CA GLY A 8 -37.32 57.27 -60.26
C GLY A 8 -38.06 58.01 -59.13
N ALA A 9 -38.89 57.33 -58.32
CA ALA A 9 -39.62 57.96 -57.24
C ALA A 9 -38.69 58.57 -56.18
N ASN A 10 -39.04 59.76 -55.67
CA ASN A 10 -38.32 60.40 -54.56
C ASN A 10 -38.61 59.66 -53.25
N ILE A 11 -37.57 59.14 -52.63
CA ILE A 11 -37.63 58.39 -51.38
C ILE A 11 -36.83 59.08 -50.28
N ASP A 12 -37.24 58.82 -49.04
CA ASP A 12 -36.50 59.25 -47.86
C ASP A 12 -35.11 58.56 -47.83
N ARG A 13 -34.08 59.28 -47.38
CA ARG A 13 -32.71 58.74 -47.28
C ARG A 13 -32.63 57.55 -46.31
N SER A 14 -33.54 57.49 -45.34
CA SER A 14 -33.60 56.45 -44.31
C SER A 14 -34.50 55.26 -44.67
N ALA A 15 -35.23 55.31 -45.79
CA ALA A 15 -36.13 54.23 -46.19
C ALA A 15 -35.32 52.99 -46.61
N ARG A 16 -35.58 51.83 -46.01
CA ARG A 16 -34.89 50.56 -46.33
C ARG A 16 -35.24 50.01 -47.73
N ALA A 17 -36.46 50.27 -48.19
CA ALA A 17 -36.94 49.88 -49.51
C ALA A 17 -37.81 50.99 -50.11
N CYS A 18 -37.87 51.07 -51.44
CA CYS A 18 -38.79 51.97 -52.11
C CYS A 18 -40.24 51.53 -51.87
N PRO A 19 -41.15 52.39 -51.37
CA PRO A 19 -42.53 51.99 -51.06
C PRO A 19 -43.33 51.61 -52.31
N TYR A 20 -42.92 52.08 -53.50
CA TYR A 20 -43.65 51.86 -54.75
C TYR A 20 -43.24 50.59 -55.48
N CYS A 21 -41.93 50.32 -55.57
CA CYS A 21 -41.39 49.18 -56.34
C CYS A 21 -40.66 48.15 -55.48
N GLN A 22 -40.65 48.34 -54.15
CA GLN A 22 -40.00 47.48 -53.14
C GLN A 22 -38.51 47.21 -53.38
N THR A 23 -37.87 47.99 -54.24
CA THR A 23 -36.43 47.81 -54.51
C THR A 23 -35.63 48.36 -53.33
N GLU A 24 -34.68 47.55 -52.87
CA GLU A 24 -33.81 47.85 -51.74
C GLU A 24 -32.95 49.09 -52.02
N THR A 25 -32.87 49.98 -51.05
CA THR A 25 -32.11 51.23 -51.18
C THR A 25 -30.65 50.99 -50.77
N PRO A 26 -29.71 51.87 -51.15
CA PRO A 26 -28.33 51.79 -50.67
C PRO A 26 -28.22 51.79 -49.14
N TYR A 27 -29.08 52.59 -48.48
CA TYR A 27 -29.17 52.64 -47.02
C TYR A 27 -29.69 51.32 -46.42
N GLY A 28 -30.68 50.69 -47.05
CA GLY A 28 -31.17 49.36 -46.65
C GLY A 28 -30.09 48.29 -46.72
N ARG A 29 -29.30 48.26 -47.81
CA ARG A 29 -28.18 47.32 -47.98
C ARG A 29 -27.10 47.49 -46.91
N GLU A 30 -26.66 48.73 -46.67
CA GLU A 30 -25.64 49.00 -45.65
C GLU A 30 -26.14 48.58 -44.25
N GLN A 31 -27.42 48.79 -43.95
CA GLN A 31 -27.99 48.37 -42.67
C GLN A 31 -28.08 46.83 -42.57
N ALA A 32 -28.42 46.14 -43.65
CA ALA A 32 -28.44 44.68 -43.71
C ALA A 32 -27.03 44.08 -43.52
N GLU A 33 -26.01 44.67 -44.16
CA GLU A 33 -24.61 44.28 -43.99
C GLU A 33 -24.14 44.48 -42.54
N ARG A 34 -24.45 45.62 -41.92
CA ARG A 34 -24.13 45.87 -40.50
C ARG A 34 -24.82 44.88 -39.56
N GLN A 35 -26.06 44.51 -39.84
CA GLN A 35 -26.79 43.51 -39.06
C GLN A 35 -26.19 42.11 -39.22
N ALA A 36 -25.82 41.71 -40.45
CA ALA A 36 -25.16 40.43 -40.70
C ALA A 36 -23.79 40.36 -40.02
N ALA A 37 -22.99 41.43 -40.10
CA ALA A 37 -21.71 41.53 -39.40
C ALA A 37 -21.87 41.46 -37.87
N TYR A 38 -22.89 42.13 -37.31
CA TYR A 38 -23.19 42.06 -35.88
C TYR A 38 -23.58 40.63 -35.46
N GLN A 39 -24.44 39.96 -36.21
CA GLN A 39 -24.86 38.57 -35.92
C GLN A 39 -23.67 37.59 -35.98
N GLN A 40 -22.78 37.75 -36.95
CA GLN A 40 -21.56 36.94 -37.04
C GLN A 40 -20.63 37.18 -35.85
N HIS A 41 -20.43 38.45 -35.47
CA HIS A 41 -19.63 38.78 -34.29
C HIS A 41 -20.21 38.17 -33.00
N THR A 42 -21.52 38.28 -32.78
CA THR A 42 -22.15 37.69 -31.60
C THR A 42 -22.02 36.16 -31.59
N ALA A 43 -22.27 35.50 -32.72
CA ALA A 43 -22.14 34.05 -32.83
C ALA A 43 -20.71 33.56 -32.57
N HIS A 44 -19.70 34.27 -33.11
CA HIS A 44 -18.30 33.94 -32.84
C HIS A 44 -17.93 34.14 -31.37
N THR A 45 -18.39 35.22 -30.73
CA THR A 45 -18.12 35.44 -29.30
C THR A 45 -18.76 34.39 -28.41
N GLU A 46 -20.00 33.97 -28.69
CA GLU A 46 -20.67 32.91 -27.93
C GLU A 46 -19.97 31.55 -28.07
N GLN A 47 -19.52 31.22 -29.29
CA GLN A 47 -18.76 30.00 -29.53
C GLN A 47 -17.41 30.02 -28.79
N ALA A 48 -16.70 31.14 -28.83
CA ALA A 48 -15.43 31.31 -28.13
C ALA A 48 -15.61 31.20 -26.60
N GLN A 49 -16.67 31.77 -26.04
CA GLN A 49 -16.99 31.65 -24.61
C GLN A 49 -17.29 30.19 -24.22
N ARG A 50 -18.13 29.48 -24.99
CA ARG A 50 -18.43 28.06 -24.74
C ARG A 50 -17.18 27.18 -24.85
N ALA A 51 -16.29 27.46 -25.80
CA ALA A 51 -15.03 26.76 -25.92
C ALA A 51 -14.11 27.04 -24.71
N HIS A 52 -14.04 28.29 -24.27
CA HIS A 52 -13.25 28.68 -23.10
C HIS A 52 -13.75 27.99 -21.82
N GLU A 53 -15.06 27.98 -21.58
CA GLU A 53 -15.64 27.28 -20.42
C GLU A 53 -15.36 25.78 -20.42
N ARG A 54 -15.47 25.13 -21.60
CA ARG A 54 -15.13 23.70 -21.74
C ARG A 54 -13.67 23.44 -21.40
N ASN A 55 -12.76 24.28 -21.88
CA ASN A 55 -11.33 24.17 -21.59
C ASN A 55 -11.04 24.35 -20.09
N LEU A 56 -11.69 25.33 -19.42
CA LEU A 56 -11.55 25.53 -17.98
C LEU A 56 -12.05 24.32 -17.18
N ARG A 57 -13.20 23.75 -17.57
CA ARG A 57 -13.74 22.53 -16.94
C ARG A 57 -12.82 21.33 -17.13
N GLN A 58 -12.26 21.14 -18.33
CA GLN A 58 -11.29 20.09 -18.60
C GLN A 58 -10.01 20.26 -17.77
N GLN A 59 -9.49 21.49 -17.64
CA GLN A 59 -8.32 21.77 -16.80
C GLN A 59 -8.59 21.52 -15.31
N ALA A 60 -9.78 21.88 -14.82
CA ALA A 60 -10.17 21.61 -13.43
C ALA A 60 -10.25 20.09 -13.14
N LEU A 61 -10.76 19.31 -14.09
CA LEU A 61 -10.78 17.85 -13.99
C LEU A 61 -9.37 17.25 -14.07
N ALA A 62 -8.51 17.77 -14.96
CA ALA A 62 -7.13 17.32 -15.11
C ALA A 62 -6.31 17.55 -13.83
N LYS A 63 -6.42 18.73 -13.19
CA LYS A 63 -5.72 19.02 -11.92
C LYS A 63 -6.14 18.08 -10.79
N LYS A 64 -7.43 17.72 -10.71
CA LYS A 64 -7.94 16.73 -9.75
C LYS A 64 -7.42 15.33 -10.05
N ALA A 65 -7.38 14.94 -11.32
CA ALA A 65 -6.83 13.65 -11.75
C ALA A 65 -5.33 13.51 -11.43
N GLN A 66 -4.56 14.59 -11.58
CA GLN A 66 -3.13 14.60 -11.26
C GLN A 66 -2.88 14.45 -9.76
N HIS A 67 -3.66 15.12 -8.90
CA HIS A 67 -3.59 14.90 -7.45
C HIS A 67 -3.95 13.46 -7.08
N ALA A 68 -4.98 12.87 -7.70
CA ALA A 68 -5.33 11.48 -7.47
C ALA A 68 -4.18 10.52 -7.85
N MET A 69 -3.49 10.75 -8.97
CA MET A 69 -2.31 9.95 -9.35
C MET A 69 -1.18 10.04 -8.32
N ILE A 70 -0.85 11.25 -7.85
CA ILE A 70 0.23 11.45 -6.87
C ILE A 70 -0.10 10.73 -5.56
N TRP A 71 -1.34 10.83 -5.08
CA TRP A 71 -1.78 10.12 -3.88
C TRP A 71 -1.82 8.61 -4.08
N SER A 72 -2.20 8.11 -5.25
CA SER A 72 -2.12 6.66 -5.55
C SER A 72 -0.69 6.16 -5.59
N LEU A 73 0.25 6.90 -6.20
CA LEU A 73 1.68 6.57 -6.19
C LEU A 73 2.25 6.59 -4.77
N ALA A 74 1.96 7.63 -4.00
CA ALA A 74 2.37 7.71 -2.60
C ALA A 74 1.78 6.55 -1.78
N ALA A 75 0.53 6.17 -2.00
CA ALA A 75 -0.11 5.02 -1.34
C ALA A 75 0.59 3.70 -1.65
N THR A 76 0.98 3.49 -2.92
CA THR A 76 1.72 2.30 -3.34
C THR A 76 3.06 2.20 -2.62
N PHE A 77 3.77 3.31 -2.44
CA PHE A 77 5.05 3.33 -1.72
C PHE A 77 4.89 3.26 -0.20
N THR A 78 3.78 3.76 0.35
CA THR A 78 3.61 3.88 1.81
C THR A 78 3.05 2.60 2.44
N CYS A 79 2.76 1.53 1.68
CA CYS A 79 2.21 0.24 2.17
C CYS A 79 0.87 0.32 2.94
N CYS A 80 0.37 1.53 3.23
CA CYS A 80 -0.81 1.76 4.02
C CYS A 80 -2.08 1.71 3.14
N PHE A 81 -2.79 0.59 3.30
CA PHE A 81 -4.14 0.26 2.80
C PHE A 81 -5.17 1.42 2.75
N PRO A 82 -5.24 2.36 3.71
CA PRO A 82 -6.28 3.40 3.71
C PRO A 82 -6.25 4.28 2.47
N ALA A 83 -5.06 4.60 1.95
CA ALA A 83 -4.92 5.50 0.81
C ALA A 83 -5.32 4.83 -0.52
N ALA A 84 -5.15 3.51 -0.65
CA ALA A 84 -5.61 2.76 -1.82
C ALA A 84 -7.15 2.76 -1.92
N ILE A 85 -7.85 2.67 -0.78
CA ILE A 85 -9.32 2.77 -0.72
C ILE A 85 -9.78 4.13 -1.26
N VAL A 86 -9.13 5.22 -0.85
CA VAL A 86 -9.48 6.58 -1.30
C VAL A 86 -9.32 6.73 -2.82
N GLY A 87 -8.21 6.22 -3.38
CA GLY A 87 -7.99 6.24 -4.83
C GLY A 87 -9.05 5.45 -5.62
N LEU A 88 -9.45 4.28 -5.11
CA LEU A 88 -10.48 3.44 -5.73
C LEU A 88 -11.85 4.15 -5.70
N VAL A 89 -12.24 4.70 -4.55
CA VAL A 89 -13.52 5.43 -4.41
C VAL A 89 -13.55 6.68 -5.29
N MET A 90 -12.46 7.46 -5.34
CA MET A 90 -12.38 8.62 -6.23
C MET A 90 -12.45 8.22 -7.71
N GLY A 91 -11.77 7.13 -8.12
CA GLY A 91 -11.82 6.62 -9.49
C GLY A 91 -13.23 6.17 -9.91
N LEU A 92 -13.94 5.47 -9.01
CA LEU A 92 -15.33 5.05 -9.24
C LEU A 92 -16.28 6.26 -9.33
N ASN A 93 -16.10 7.27 -8.47
CA ASN A 93 -16.89 8.50 -8.53
C ASN A 93 -16.69 9.27 -9.83
N VAL A 94 -15.45 9.37 -10.35
CA VAL A 94 -15.16 10.02 -11.64
C VAL A 94 -15.80 9.27 -12.81
N LYS A 95 -15.73 7.92 -12.82
CA LYS A 95 -16.43 7.11 -13.82
C LYS A 95 -17.96 7.27 -13.73
N GLY A 96 -18.49 7.34 -12.52
CA GLY A 96 -19.90 7.61 -12.27
C GLY A 96 -20.34 8.97 -12.82
N ALA A 97 -19.55 10.02 -12.60
CA ALA A 97 -19.82 11.36 -13.12
C ALA A 97 -19.72 11.42 -14.66
N ALA A 98 -18.68 10.85 -15.26
CA ALA A 98 -18.51 10.82 -16.72
C ALA A 98 -19.66 10.09 -17.42
N LYS A 99 -20.16 8.99 -16.84
CA LYS A 99 -21.32 8.25 -17.38
C LYS A 99 -22.61 9.09 -17.33
N ARG A 100 -22.80 9.92 -16.31
CA ARG A 100 -23.97 10.81 -16.19
C ARG A 100 -23.95 11.93 -17.23
N GLU A 101 -22.78 12.39 -17.64
CA GLU A 101 -22.63 13.51 -18.58
C GLU A 101 -22.42 13.07 -20.05
N ASN A 102 -22.46 11.76 -20.36
CA ASN A 102 -22.17 11.22 -21.70
C ASN A 102 -20.81 11.68 -22.28
N ILE A 103 -19.81 11.87 -21.41
CA ILE A 103 -18.45 12.24 -21.81
C ILE A 103 -17.57 10.99 -21.75
N VAL A 104 -16.67 10.84 -22.73
CA VAL A 104 -15.65 9.78 -22.76
C VAL A 104 -14.78 9.92 -21.51
N ALA A 105 -14.85 8.93 -20.61
CA ALA A 105 -14.10 8.95 -19.36
C ALA A 105 -12.58 8.98 -19.67
N PRO A 106 -11.80 9.80 -18.93
CA PRO A 106 -10.37 9.86 -19.13
C PRO A 106 -9.74 8.49 -18.83
N GLY A 107 -8.88 8.00 -19.72
CA GLY A 107 -8.26 6.66 -19.62
C GLY A 107 -7.50 6.43 -18.31
N THR A 108 -7.02 7.51 -17.69
CA THR A 108 -6.38 7.52 -16.37
C THR A 108 -7.28 6.95 -15.27
N SER A 109 -8.60 7.10 -15.36
CA SER A 109 -9.56 6.52 -14.40
C SER A 109 -9.60 4.99 -14.44
N THR A 110 -9.43 4.39 -15.62
CA THR A 110 -9.38 2.92 -15.76
C THR A 110 -8.09 2.37 -15.19
N VAL A 111 -6.96 3.03 -15.46
CA VAL A 111 -5.65 2.66 -14.90
C VAL A 111 -5.69 2.66 -13.37
N ALA A 112 -6.25 3.72 -12.75
CA ALA A 112 -6.37 3.80 -11.29
C ALA A 112 -7.19 2.66 -10.68
N VAL A 113 -8.31 2.28 -11.31
CA VAL A 113 -9.14 1.16 -10.83
C VAL A 113 -8.40 -0.17 -10.94
N VAL A 114 -7.71 -0.42 -12.05
CA VAL A 114 -6.94 -1.67 -12.26
C VAL A 114 -5.81 -1.79 -11.24
N PHE A 115 -5.02 -0.72 -11.04
CA PHE A 115 -3.97 -0.70 -10.03
C PHE A 115 -4.52 -0.85 -8.61
N GLY A 116 -5.68 -0.23 -8.32
CA GLY A 116 -6.39 -0.41 -7.05
C GLY A 116 -6.73 -1.88 -6.81
N CYS A 117 -7.45 -2.51 -7.74
CA CYS A 117 -7.84 -3.92 -7.64
C CYS A 117 -6.63 -4.86 -7.52
N LEU A 118 -5.58 -4.64 -8.32
CA LEU A 118 -4.35 -5.44 -8.26
C LEU A 118 -3.66 -5.32 -6.90
N SER A 119 -3.59 -4.11 -6.34
CA SER A 119 -2.99 -3.87 -5.02
C SER A 119 -3.77 -4.59 -3.91
N PHE A 120 -5.10 -4.56 -3.95
CA PHE A 120 -5.95 -5.32 -3.01
C PHE A 120 -5.74 -6.83 -3.11
N ALA A 121 -5.66 -7.36 -4.33
CA ALA A 121 -5.45 -8.79 -4.54
C ALA A 121 -4.08 -9.26 -4.01
N LEU A 122 -3.02 -8.51 -4.31
CA LEU A 122 -1.67 -8.81 -3.82
C LEU A 122 -1.57 -8.72 -2.29
N PHE A 123 -2.20 -7.71 -1.69
CA PHE A 123 -2.25 -7.58 -0.24
C PHE A 123 -3.04 -8.73 0.40
N GLY A 124 -4.21 -9.07 -0.15
CA GLY A 124 -5.01 -10.19 0.33
C GLY A 124 -4.25 -11.52 0.28
N LEU A 125 -3.50 -11.75 -0.80
CA LEU A 125 -2.62 -12.90 -0.94
C LEU A 125 -1.52 -12.91 0.14
N GLY A 126 -0.85 -11.76 0.36
CA GLY A 126 0.19 -11.61 1.37
C GLY A 126 -0.31 -11.89 2.79
N VAL A 127 -1.48 -11.34 3.15
CA VAL A 127 -2.12 -11.60 4.45
C VAL A 127 -2.52 -13.07 4.59
N ALA A 128 -3.08 -13.68 3.55
CA ALA A 128 -3.45 -15.09 3.58
C ALA A 128 -2.23 -16.00 3.79
N MET A 129 -1.12 -15.73 3.09
CA MET A 129 0.14 -16.44 3.29
C MET A 129 0.70 -16.24 4.71
N TYR A 130 0.68 -15.00 5.22
CA TYR A 130 1.12 -14.71 6.58
C TYR A 130 0.29 -15.46 7.64
N ILE A 131 -1.04 -15.48 7.51
CA ILE A 131 -1.92 -16.22 8.42
C ILE A 131 -1.65 -17.72 8.34
N HIS A 132 -1.48 -18.26 7.14
CA HIS A 132 -1.17 -19.68 6.96
C HIS A 132 0.15 -20.05 7.65
N ASP A 133 1.18 -19.23 7.47
CA ASP A 133 2.50 -19.41 8.06
C ASP A 133 2.48 -19.30 9.60
N SER A 134 1.76 -18.29 10.12
CA SER A 134 1.54 -18.12 11.56
C SER A 134 0.84 -19.35 12.17
N ARG A 135 -0.17 -19.91 11.49
CA ARG A 135 -0.87 -21.12 11.95
C ARG A 135 0.03 -22.35 11.97
N GLN A 136 0.89 -22.52 10.97
CA GLN A 136 1.85 -23.62 10.97
C GLN A 136 2.80 -23.51 12.17
N THR A 137 3.33 -22.31 12.41
CA THR A 137 4.22 -22.03 13.55
C THR A 137 3.52 -22.29 14.89
N GLU A 138 2.30 -21.77 15.07
CA GLU A 138 1.49 -22.01 16.28
C GLU A 138 1.23 -23.50 16.52
N SER A 139 0.88 -24.25 15.47
CA SER A 139 0.64 -25.70 15.59
C SER A 139 1.91 -26.45 16.01
N ARG A 140 3.07 -26.07 15.48
CA ARG A 140 4.36 -26.66 15.84
C ARG A 140 4.72 -26.34 17.29
N ILE A 141 4.53 -25.10 17.71
CA ILE A 141 4.70 -24.67 19.11
C ILE A 141 3.80 -25.48 20.05
N ALA A 142 2.53 -25.69 19.68
CA ALA A 142 1.59 -26.46 20.49
C ALA A 142 2.03 -27.93 20.67
N VAL A 143 2.49 -28.57 19.59
CA VAL A 143 3.00 -29.96 19.63
C VAL A 143 4.28 -30.04 20.48
N LEU A 144 5.24 -29.16 20.25
CA LEU A 144 6.50 -29.13 21.02
C LEU A 144 6.25 -28.85 22.51
N LYS A 145 5.34 -27.91 22.80
CA LYS A 145 4.95 -27.60 24.18
C LYS A 145 4.33 -28.81 24.86
N ALA A 146 3.43 -29.53 24.19
CA ALA A 146 2.84 -30.75 24.74
C ALA A 146 3.90 -31.85 24.97
N GLN A 147 4.87 -32.01 24.08
CA GLN A 147 5.97 -32.97 24.26
C GLN A 147 6.87 -32.61 25.45
N VAL A 148 7.25 -31.34 25.57
CA VAL A 148 8.04 -30.84 26.70
C VAL A 148 7.25 -30.96 28.02
N ASP A 149 5.95 -30.69 27.98
CA ASP A 149 5.08 -30.75 29.15
C ASP A 149 4.81 -32.19 29.63
N ALA A 150 4.77 -33.15 28.71
CA ALA A 150 4.65 -34.57 29.04
C ALA A 150 5.97 -35.20 29.53
N ALA A 151 7.12 -34.58 29.25
CA ALA A 151 8.40 -35.12 29.67
C ALA A 151 8.55 -35.03 31.20
N PRO A 152 8.92 -36.15 31.88
CA PRO A 152 9.15 -36.13 33.31
C PRO A 152 10.31 -35.21 33.66
N ALA A 153 10.31 -34.67 34.89
CA ALA A 153 11.43 -33.90 35.41
C ALA A 153 12.63 -34.83 35.66
N ALA A 154 13.31 -35.23 34.59
CA ALA A 154 14.47 -36.08 34.62
C ALA A 154 15.73 -35.29 35.01
N GLU A 155 16.57 -35.91 35.83
CA GLU A 155 17.87 -35.36 36.19
C GLU A 155 18.81 -35.29 34.98
N ARG A 156 18.73 -36.27 34.07
CA ARG A 156 19.49 -36.26 32.81
C ARG A 156 18.65 -35.70 31.67
N LEU A 157 19.25 -34.77 30.92
CA LEU A 157 18.65 -34.18 29.75
C LEU A 157 18.95 -35.05 28.52
N GLU A 158 17.91 -35.72 28.00
CA GLU A 158 18.01 -36.47 26.75
C GLU A 158 18.08 -35.54 25.53
N GLN A 159 18.82 -35.96 24.51
CA GLN A 159 18.95 -35.23 23.24
C GLN A 159 17.61 -34.80 22.61
N PRO A 160 16.59 -35.67 22.44
CA PRO A 160 15.32 -35.25 21.84
C PRO A 160 14.62 -34.14 22.65
N LEU A 161 14.69 -34.19 23.98
CA LEU A 161 14.10 -33.15 24.83
C LEU A 161 14.88 -31.83 24.73
N ALA A 162 16.22 -31.89 24.68
CA ALA A 162 17.07 -30.72 24.46
C ALA A 162 16.77 -30.04 23.12
N CYS A 163 16.61 -30.84 22.07
CA CYS A 163 16.23 -30.37 20.73
C CYS A 163 14.86 -29.70 20.75
N ALA A 164 13.86 -30.34 21.36
CA ALA A 164 12.49 -29.81 21.43
C ALA A 164 12.41 -28.50 22.23
N LEU A 165 13.12 -28.41 23.36
CA LEU A 165 13.22 -27.18 24.16
C LEU A 165 13.86 -26.05 23.36
N THR A 166 14.92 -26.37 22.62
CA THR A 166 15.65 -25.40 21.79
C THR A 166 14.81 -24.91 20.63
N GLU A 167 14.12 -25.80 19.92
CA GLU A 167 13.19 -25.44 18.85
C GLU A 167 12.05 -24.58 19.38
N LEU A 168 11.49 -24.93 20.55
CA LEU A 168 10.40 -24.19 21.17
C LEU A 168 10.82 -22.75 21.55
N GLU A 169 12.02 -22.59 22.12
CA GLU A 169 12.56 -21.28 22.48
C GLU A 169 12.80 -20.42 21.23
N LEU A 170 13.42 -21.02 20.21
CA LEU A 170 13.68 -20.41 18.92
C LEU A 170 12.39 -19.91 18.26
N LEU A 171 11.30 -20.69 18.29
CA LEU A 171 10.02 -20.29 17.70
C LEU A 171 9.29 -19.19 18.50
N LYS A 172 9.52 -19.10 19.81
CA LYS A 172 8.83 -18.12 20.69
C LYS A 172 9.58 -16.80 20.83
N GLU A 173 10.81 -16.88 21.31
CA GLU A 173 11.64 -15.71 21.63
C GLU A 173 12.50 -15.28 20.43
N GLY A 174 12.75 -16.22 19.51
CA GLY A 174 13.57 -15.98 18.33
C GLY A 174 15.07 -16.07 18.61
N TYR A 175 15.87 -15.36 17.81
CA TYR A 175 17.33 -15.37 17.92
C TYR A 175 17.89 -13.95 17.73
N ALA A 176 18.95 -13.60 18.46
CA ALA A 176 19.65 -12.30 18.36
C ALA A 176 18.73 -11.06 18.44
N GLY A 177 17.69 -11.10 19.29
CA GLY A 177 16.73 -9.99 19.47
C GLY A 177 15.66 -9.90 18.37
N THR A 178 15.65 -10.81 17.42
CA THR A 178 14.57 -10.93 16.43
C THR A 178 13.57 -11.99 16.86
N SER A 179 12.42 -11.56 17.36
CA SER A 179 11.26 -12.42 17.67
C SER A 179 10.40 -12.66 16.43
N GLY A 180 9.59 -13.73 16.47
CA GLY A 180 8.66 -14.05 15.37
C GLY A 180 9.33 -14.46 14.06
N LEU A 181 10.57 -14.97 14.13
CA LEU A 181 11.24 -15.52 12.96
C LEU A 181 10.50 -16.77 12.49
N ASN A 182 10.19 -16.84 11.19
CA ASN A 182 9.88 -18.11 10.56
C ASN A 182 11.18 -18.92 10.45
N ILE A 183 11.24 -20.01 11.20
CA ILE A 183 12.41 -20.88 11.28
C ILE A 183 12.13 -22.11 10.43
N SER A 184 12.98 -22.33 9.43
CA SER A 184 12.89 -23.48 8.54
C SER A 184 14.17 -24.31 8.59
N GLY A 185 14.05 -25.61 8.30
CA GLY A 185 15.21 -26.52 8.29
C GLY A 185 15.91 -26.60 9.64
N PHE A 186 15.13 -26.70 10.73
CA PHE A 186 15.68 -26.96 12.06
C PHE A 186 16.33 -28.35 12.08
N GLU A 187 17.62 -28.38 12.37
CA GLU A 187 18.43 -29.59 12.50
C GLU A 187 19.13 -29.59 13.86
N CYS A 188 18.90 -30.65 14.63
CA CYS A 188 19.48 -30.83 15.96
C CYS A 188 20.27 -32.14 15.99
N ALA A 189 21.48 -32.10 15.44
CA ALA A 189 22.35 -33.28 15.34
C ALA A 189 23.47 -33.28 16.40
N GLY A 190 23.71 -32.16 17.07
CA GLY A 190 24.82 -32.04 18.01
C GLY A 190 24.59 -32.82 19.32
N ARG A 191 25.72 -33.05 20.00
CA ARG A 191 25.74 -33.75 21.29
C ARG A 191 25.23 -32.83 22.41
N VAL A 192 24.56 -33.43 23.38
CA VAL A 192 24.24 -32.79 24.67
C VAL A 192 25.37 -33.08 25.65
N ASP A 193 26.08 -32.04 26.07
CA ASP A 193 27.04 -32.09 27.16
C ASP A 193 26.35 -31.59 28.43
N GLN A 194 26.23 -32.43 29.46
CA GLN A 194 25.58 -32.07 30.72
C GLN A 194 26.60 -32.05 31.87
N ASP A 195 26.51 -31.04 32.72
CA ASP A 195 27.24 -30.90 33.98
C ASP A 195 26.29 -30.42 35.08
N GLY A 196 25.85 -31.36 35.93
CA GLY A 196 24.85 -31.10 36.97
C GLY A 196 23.55 -30.50 36.42
N ASP A 197 23.25 -29.28 36.87
CA ASP A 197 22.05 -28.51 36.52
C ASP A 197 22.19 -27.67 35.24
N ARG A 198 23.32 -27.80 34.53
CA ARG A 198 23.55 -27.10 33.27
C ARG A 198 23.77 -28.12 32.16
N ALA A 199 23.28 -27.81 30.98
CA ALA A 199 23.55 -28.58 29.79
C ALA A 199 23.81 -27.66 28.60
N ARG A 200 24.58 -28.15 27.65
CA ARG A 200 24.85 -27.50 26.38
C ARG A 200 24.49 -28.45 25.26
N LEU A 201 23.65 -27.97 24.36
CA LEU A 201 23.38 -28.63 23.10
C LEU A 201 24.16 -27.90 22.00
N GLN A 202 25.08 -28.60 21.35
CA GLN A 202 25.91 -28.04 20.27
C GLN A 202 25.25 -28.21 18.90
N ASP A 203 25.81 -27.58 17.87
CA ASP A 203 25.48 -27.78 16.46
C ASP A 203 23.98 -27.69 16.11
N VAL A 204 23.25 -26.77 16.74
CA VAL A 204 21.85 -26.49 16.38
C VAL A 204 21.85 -25.62 15.15
N ARG A 205 21.29 -26.14 14.05
CA ARG A 205 21.26 -25.44 12.77
C ARG A 205 19.84 -25.09 12.39
N PHE A 206 19.66 -23.90 11.84
CA PHE A 206 18.37 -23.47 11.33
C PHE A 206 18.54 -22.39 10.26
N ARG A 207 17.50 -22.16 9.47
CA ARG A 207 17.40 -21.01 8.55
C ARG A 207 16.40 -20.01 9.08
N SER A 208 16.80 -18.75 9.11
CA SER A 208 15.89 -17.64 9.35
C SER A 208 15.12 -17.27 8.07
N SER A 209 14.11 -16.42 8.20
CA SER A 209 13.31 -15.90 7.07
C SER A 209 14.14 -15.23 5.98
N SER A 210 15.34 -14.73 6.31
CA SER A 210 16.29 -14.15 5.35
C SER A 210 17.11 -15.19 4.59
N SER A 211 16.82 -16.49 4.76
CA SER A 211 17.53 -17.65 4.21
C SER A 211 18.97 -17.85 4.70
N ALA A 212 19.44 -16.99 5.61
CA ALA A 212 20.72 -17.19 6.27
C ALA A 212 20.69 -18.45 7.15
N ARG A 213 21.70 -19.31 7.00
CA ARG A 213 21.90 -20.46 7.89
C ARG A 213 22.62 -20.00 9.14
N HIS A 214 22.05 -20.31 10.29
CA HIS A 214 22.63 -20.08 11.59
C HIS A 214 23.06 -21.42 12.19
N THR A 215 24.20 -21.43 12.86
CA THR A 215 24.63 -22.54 13.73
C THR A 215 24.84 -21.95 15.11
N VAL A 216 24.16 -22.50 16.10
CA VAL A 216 24.18 -22.00 17.47
C VAL A 216 24.34 -23.16 18.45
N ALA A 217 24.83 -22.86 19.64
CA ALA A 217 24.70 -23.72 20.80
C ALA A 217 23.56 -23.20 21.69
N ALA A 218 22.78 -24.12 22.24
CA ALA A 218 21.76 -23.81 23.23
C ALA A 218 22.31 -24.11 24.63
N CYS A 219 22.27 -23.09 25.49
CA CYS A 219 22.64 -23.21 26.89
C CYS A 219 21.37 -23.48 27.69
N LEU A 220 21.27 -24.67 28.28
CA LEU A 220 20.11 -25.10 29.05
C LEU A 220 20.45 -25.13 30.55
N ALA A 221 19.47 -24.80 31.37
CA ALA A 221 19.57 -24.91 32.82
C ALA A 221 18.35 -25.61 33.42
N ARG A 222 18.60 -26.40 34.46
CA ARG A 222 17.60 -27.11 35.25
C ARG A 222 17.16 -26.23 36.41
N GLY A 223 15.88 -25.87 36.42
CA GLY A 223 15.18 -25.38 37.62
C GLY A 223 14.24 -26.47 38.11
N ALA A 224 12.95 -26.15 38.22
CA ALA A 224 11.91 -27.19 38.36
C ALA A 224 11.81 -28.09 37.10
N ARG A 225 12.13 -27.53 35.93
CA ARG A 225 12.24 -28.22 34.65
C ARG A 225 13.43 -27.67 33.88
N TRP A 226 13.88 -28.39 32.86
CA TRP A 226 14.87 -27.90 31.91
C TRP A 226 14.28 -26.77 31.07
N SER A 227 15.06 -25.72 30.87
CA SER A 227 14.71 -24.56 30.05
C SER A 227 15.95 -24.04 29.31
N VAL A 228 15.74 -23.45 28.14
CA VAL A 228 16.80 -22.74 27.43
C VAL A 228 17.01 -21.39 28.12
N LYS A 229 18.25 -21.05 28.41
CA LYS A 229 18.62 -19.75 29.00
C LYS A 229 19.14 -18.78 27.97
N GLU A 230 19.90 -19.29 27.01
CA GLU A 230 20.53 -18.47 25.98
C GLU A 230 20.86 -19.32 24.76
N LEU A 231 20.85 -18.68 23.59
CA LEU A 231 21.28 -19.24 22.32
C LEU A 231 22.48 -18.44 21.84
N ARG A 232 23.62 -19.11 21.62
CA ARG A 232 24.89 -18.43 21.29
C ARG A 232 25.50 -18.95 20.01
N ALA A 233 26.01 -18.03 19.17
CA ALA A 233 26.72 -18.39 17.94
C ALA A 233 28.17 -18.87 18.21
N ASP A 234 28.80 -18.42 19.29
CA ASP A 234 30.19 -18.75 19.61
C ASP A 234 30.37 -20.16 20.20
N GLY A 235 29.28 -20.87 20.46
CA GLY A 235 29.30 -22.21 21.05
C GLY A 235 29.64 -22.23 22.55
N THR A 236 29.83 -21.08 23.19
CA THR A 236 30.27 -21.01 24.59
C THR A 236 29.08 -20.99 25.52
N CYS A 237 28.89 -22.08 26.27
CA CYS A 237 28.02 -22.08 27.45
C CYS A 237 28.92 -22.23 28.67
N ALA A 238 28.67 -21.46 29.73
CA ALA A 238 29.36 -21.62 31.01
C ALA A 238 28.89 -22.90 31.71
N VAL A 239 29.29 -24.04 31.18
CA VAL A 239 29.13 -25.37 31.75
C VAL A 239 30.37 -25.57 32.65
N GLY A 240 30.22 -25.41 33.96
CA GLY A 240 31.30 -25.74 34.91
C GLY A 240 32.01 -24.61 35.68
N ALA A 241 31.60 -23.34 35.55
CA ALA A 241 32.02 -22.31 36.53
C ALA A 241 30.93 -22.17 37.59
N ALA A 242 31.18 -22.75 38.78
CA ALA A 242 30.46 -22.40 39.99
C ALA A 242 30.34 -20.88 40.06
N ALA A 243 29.12 -20.36 40.23
CA ALA A 243 28.95 -18.94 40.47
C ALA A 243 29.87 -18.55 41.64
N PRO A 244 30.72 -17.52 41.52
CA PRO A 244 31.39 -16.99 42.69
C PRO A 244 30.26 -16.55 43.63
N SER A 245 30.11 -17.30 44.72
CA SER A 245 29.18 -16.98 45.81
C SER A 245 29.41 -15.52 46.17
N ALA A 246 28.40 -14.68 45.96
CA ALA A 246 28.45 -13.28 46.34
C ALA A 246 28.73 -13.24 47.84
N ALA A 247 29.96 -12.87 48.21
CA ALA A 247 30.34 -12.68 49.59
C ALA A 247 29.42 -11.60 50.19
N PRO A 248 28.83 -11.83 51.36
CA PRO A 248 28.01 -10.82 52.03
C PRO A 248 28.90 -9.61 52.33
N SER A 249 28.53 -8.46 51.78
CA SER A 249 29.15 -7.18 52.08
C SER A 249 28.93 -6.91 53.56
N ALA A 250 29.99 -6.95 54.35
CA ALA A 250 29.94 -6.53 55.74
C ALA A 250 29.53 -5.04 55.80
N PRO A 251 28.64 -4.63 56.72
CA PRO A 251 28.32 -3.22 56.92
C PRO A 251 29.55 -2.51 57.51
N ALA A 252 29.93 -1.39 56.88
CA ALA A 252 30.98 -0.50 57.37
C ALA A 252 30.50 0.25 58.64
N PRO A 253 31.42 0.60 59.56
CA PRO A 253 31.12 1.24 60.84
C PRO A 253 30.61 2.68 60.72
#